data_AF-A0A4Q4YQY2-F1
#
_entry.id   AF-A0A4Q4YQY2-F1
#
_cell.length_a   1.000
_cell.length_b   1.000
_cell.length_c   1.000
_cell.angle_alpha   90.00
_cell.angle_beta   90.00
_cell.angle_gamma   90.00
#
_symmetry.space_group_name_H-M   'P 1'
#
loop_
_entity.id
_entity.type
_entity.pdbx_description
1 polymer ?
#
loop_
_entity_poly.entity_id
_entity_poly.type
_entity_poly.pdbx_seq_one_letter_code
_entity_poly.pdbx_strand_id
1 'polypeptide(L)'
;MFVLPPPPRYPTQAAYNAAVAAGHAVPMIETNNILSNPEDQFLAGEGTYVLKEDLLLATPPPHPSEAPVVNPNPLATTPQPETAGTKLSLVGLDVRAPPPVFNKLTSATTLSSSIAEHPSEGRCSSDAKFSSDGSLRGTSLSEAGQSPSGPSASTTAASAPAFGDGNPLVAPDKTKDPNKRRKPKNNMTKSNSSFISRVIINETFSKRLSDHPSDGLFAFANINRAFQWLDLSSATKADYLTKILFTKAHCLCHDVNLVTKSSGHIDMIMGFSTGEIIWWEPMSQRYTRLNKNGVINKTPVSQIKWIPGAENLFMAAHMDGSLVVYDKEKEDAIFNPEEEEPRVSVDSAKDLSKEFHVVKSVQSKNQKHNPVAIWKLSNQRINSFDFSPDNRYLAVVSEDGTFRTVDYLKEKLTGLYFSYYGGLMCVCWSPDGKYVLTGGQDDLISIWCPSESALIARCQGHQSWVRSVAFDPWRCDEKNYRFGSVGEDCRLCLWDFNVGMVHTPKGAPVRLRGGDALQRSETQGTLASRLRSGSQASATEGKESNPIIHPVQSRARTAIIPPVLTKLADKDPLNWVTFTHDSIMTSSDKGRIRTWTRPSDSMTQA
;
A
#
# COMPACT_ATOMS: atom_id res chain seq x y z
N MET A 1 -28.78 -34.11 24.05
CA MET A 1 -29.46 -33.02 23.30
C MET A 1 -28.86 -31.71 23.80
N PHE A 2 -27.84 -31.19 23.12
CA PHE A 2 -27.20 -29.93 23.54
C PHE A 2 -28.03 -28.77 23.03
N VAL A 3 -28.73 -28.10 23.94
CA VAL A 3 -29.49 -26.88 23.66
C VAL A 3 -28.48 -25.73 23.55
N LEU A 4 -28.37 -25.13 22.37
CA LEU A 4 -27.59 -23.90 22.19
C LEU A 4 -28.21 -22.79 23.07
N PRO A 5 -27.40 -22.00 23.79
CA PRO A 5 -27.93 -20.87 24.54
C PRO A 5 -28.61 -19.87 23.58
N PRO A 6 -29.68 -19.18 24.02
CA PRO A 6 -30.35 -18.20 23.19
C PRO A 6 -29.37 -17.09 22.79
N PRO A 7 -29.47 -16.55 21.56
CA PRO A 7 -28.62 -15.44 21.14
C PRO A 7 -28.80 -14.25 22.09
N PRO A 8 -27.72 -13.53 22.43
CA PRO A 8 -27.80 -12.39 23.35
C PRO A 8 -28.76 -11.34 22.79
N ARG A 9 -29.85 -11.07 23.53
CA ARG A 9 -30.79 -9.99 23.21
C ARG A 9 -30.23 -8.69 23.78
N TYR A 10 -29.78 -7.80 22.89
CA TYR A 10 -29.50 -6.42 23.27
C TYR A 10 -30.84 -5.67 23.47
N PRO A 11 -30.90 -4.73 24.43
CA PRO A 11 -32.14 -4.01 24.74
C PRO A 11 -32.57 -3.08 23.60
N THR A 12 -33.88 -3.00 23.38
CA THR A 12 -34.53 -1.95 22.56
C THR A 12 -34.46 -0.59 23.27
N GLN A 13 -34.73 0.52 22.58
CA GLN A 13 -34.75 1.86 23.20
C GLN A 13 -35.69 1.95 24.42
N ALA A 14 -36.78 1.17 24.42
CA ALA A 14 -37.67 1.05 25.58
C ALA A 14 -37.02 0.30 26.76
N ALA A 15 -36.25 -0.76 26.46
CA ALA A 15 -35.50 -1.49 27.47
C ALA A 15 -34.28 -0.69 27.99
N TYR A 16 -33.72 0.23 27.20
CA TYR A 16 -32.74 1.24 27.62
C TYR A 16 -33.32 2.15 28.72
N ASN A 17 -34.49 2.76 28.48
CA ASN A 17 -35.15 3.62 29.46
C ASN A 17 -35.50 2.86 30.75
N ALA A 18 -35.93 1.60 30.63
CA ALA A 18 -36.25 0.75 31.77
C ALA A 18 -35.00 0.33 32.57
N ALA A 19 -33.88 0.03 31.92
CA ALA A 19 -32.63 -0.35 32.58
C ALA A 19 -32.00 0.81 33.36
N VAL A 20 -32.05 2.02 32.80
CA VAL A 20 -31.60 3.27 33.44
C VAL A 20 -32.48 3.60 34.65
N ALA A 21 -33.80 3.47 34.52
CA ALA A 21 -34.73 3.66 35.64
C ALA A 21 -34.55 2.62 36.77
N ALA A 22 -34.03 1.44 36.44
CA ALA A 22 -33.78 0.34 37.38
C ALA A 22 -32.35 0.30 37.96
N GLY A 23 -31.51 1.32 37.71
CA GLY A 23 -30.17 1.43 38.32
C GLY A 23 -29.10 0.48 37.76
N HIS A 24 -29.32 -0.13 36.59
CA HIS A 24 -28.31 -0.97 35.93
C HIS A 24 -27.29 -0.13 35.15
N ALA A 25 -26.08 -0.65 34.96
CA ALA A 25 -25.03 0.00 34.17
C ALA A 25 -25.55 0.32 32.75
N VAL A 26 -25.45 1.61 32.38
CA VAL A 26 -25.90 2.13 31.09
C VAL A 26 -25.15 1.41 29.96
N PRO A 27 -25.83 0.81 28.97
CA PRO A 27 -25.15 0.32 27.77
C PRO A 27 -24.42 1.51 27.11
N MET A 28 -23.11 1.41 26.96
CA MET A 28 -22.26 2.46 26.38
C MET A 28 -22.86 2.97 25.07
N ILE A 29 -23.11 4.28 24.99
CA ILE A 29 -23.54 4.93 23.74
C ILE A 29 -22.38 4.78 22.74
N GLU A 30 -22.57 3.93 21.73
CA GLU A 30 -21.59 3.64 20.68
C GLU A 30 -21.57 4.71 19.57
N THR A 31 -21.71 5.99 19.93
CA THR A 31 -21.63 7.11 18.98
C THR A 31 -20.19 7.56 18.86
N ASN A 32 -19.72 7.73 17.62
CA ASN A 32 -18.45 8.43 17.41
C ASN A 32 -18.61 9.89 17.85
N ASN A 33 -17.51 10.53 18.22
CA ASN A 33 -17.53 11.92 18.68
C ASN A 33 -16.68 12.79 17.77
N ILE A 34 -17.19 13.96 17.42
CA ILE A 34 -16.36 15.01 16.80
C ILE A 34 -15.77 15.81 17.96
N LEU A 35 -14.48 15.63 18.20
CA LEU A 35 -13.73 16.48 19.09
C LEU A 35 -13.42 17.76 18.30
N SER A 36 -13.90 18.91 18.74
CA SER A 36 -13.54 20.18 18.09
C SER A 36 -12.35 20.79 18.83
N ASN A 37 -11.28 21.07 18.10
CA ASN A 37 -10.30 22.07 18.52
C ASN A 37 -9.74 22.82 17.30
N PRO A 38 -10.46 23.82 16.78
CA PRO A 38 -10.08 24.53 15.54
C PRO A 38 -8.78 25.33 15.64
N GLU A 39 -8.16 25.42 16.83
CA GLU A 39 -6.89 26.14 17.05
C GLU A 39 -5.63 25.30 16.76
N ASP A 40 -5.76 23.98 16.56
CA ASP A 40 -4.60 23.15 16.26
C ASP A 40 -4.19 23.38 14.79
N GLN A 41 -2.99 23.93 14.58
CA GLN A 41 -2.41 24.25 13.28
C GLN A 41 -0.92 23.85 13.24
N PHE A 42 -0.33 23.77 12.04
CA PHE A 42 1.12 23.70 11.90
C PHE A 42 1.59 24.35 10.60
N LEU A 43 2.81 24.87 10.62
CA LEU A 43 3.42 25.55 9.49
C LEU A 43 4.40 24.60 8.78
N ALA A 44 4.25 24.45 7.47
CA ALA A 44 5.25 23.85 6.59
C ALA A 44 5.73 24.90 5.58
N GLY A 45 6.71 24.57 4.74
CA GLY A 45 7.29 25.53 3.78
C GLY A 45 6.27 26.14 2.81
N GLU A 46 5.21 25.41 2.50
CA GLU A 46 4.08 25.83 1.67
C GLU A 46 3.01 26.70 2.37
N GLY A 47 3.08 26.86 3.70
CA GLY A 47 2.05 27.55 4.48
C GLY A 47 1.44 26.71 5.61
N THR A 48 0.34 27.23 6.16
CA THR A 48 -0.30 26.70 7.38
C THR A 48 -1.34 25.63 7.08
N TYR A 49 -1.14 24.45 7.66
CA TYR A 49 -2.14 23.41 7.76
C TYR A 49 -3.02 23.67 8.99
N VAL A 50 -4.34 23.60 8.80
CA VAL A 50 -5.32 23.86 9.87
C VAL A 50 -6.12 22.59 10.14
N LEU A 51 -6.28 22.21 11.40
CA LEU A 51 -7.11 21.08 11.77
C LEU A 51 -8.55 21.35 11.35
N LYS A 52 -8.99 20.60 10.35
CA LYS A 52 -10.36 20.62 9.82
C LYS A 52 -11.29 19.85 10.75
N GLU A 53 -10.86 18.64 11.10
CA GLU A 53 -11.71 17.65 11.76
C GLU A 53 -10.89 16.73 12.67
N ASP A 54 -11.52 16.31 13.76
CA ASP A 54 -10.96 15.39 14.75
C ASP A 54 -12.08 14.45 15.23
N LEU A 55 -12.13 13.27 14.61
CA LEU A 55 -13.18 12.26 14.77
C LEU A 55 -12.65 11.12 15.63
N LEU A 56 -13.31 10.85 16.76
CA LEU A 56 -13.00 9.70 17.61
C LEU A 56 -13.99 8.57 17.35
N LEU A 57 -13.48 7.45 16.84
CA LEU A 57 -14.25 6.22 16.67
C LEU A 57 -14.54 5.57 18.02
N ALA A 58 -15.79 5.19 18.24
CA ALA A 58 -16.18 4.48 19.45
C ALA A 58 -15.56 3.08 19.49
N THR A 59 -14.70 2.84 20.49
CA THR A 59 -14.18 1.50 20.77
C THR A 59 -15.34 0.59 21.19
N PRO A 60 -15.52 -0.58 20.55
CA PRO A 60 -16.59 -1.49 20.92
C PRO A 60 -16.39 -2.02 22.35
N PRO A 61 -17.48 -2.20 23.13
CA PRO A 61 -17.38 -2.80 24.46
C PRO A 61 -16.87 -4.24 24.35
N PRO A 62 -16.19 -4.78 25.39
CA PRO A 62 -15.81 -6.19 25.46
C PRO A 62 -16.99 -7.12 25.12
N HIS A 63 -16.71 -8.23 24.43
CA HIS A 63 -17.79 -9.13 24.08
C HIS A 63 -18.32 -9.77 25.38
N PRO A 64 -19.63 -10.02 25.55
CA PRO A 64 -20.15 -10.60 26.79
C PRO A 64 -19.56 -11.96 27.18
N SER A 65 -18.97 -12.67 26.21
CA SER A 65 -18.26 -13.94 26.46
C SER A 65 -16.78 -13.75 26.87
N GLU A 66 -16.24 -12.55 26.80
CA GLU A 66 -14.89 -12.22 27.25
C GLU A 66 -14.94 -11.94 28.75
N ALA A 67 -14.13 -12.66 29.52
CA ALA A 67 -14.05 -12.41 30.96
C ALA A 67 -13.49 -10.99 31.19
N PRO A 68 -14.06 -10.21 32.12
CA PRO A 68 -13.48 -8.93 32.51
C PRO A 68 -12.02 -9.14 32.94
N VAL A 69 -11.11 -8.36 32.35
CA VAL A 69 -9.70 -8.40 32.75
C VAL A 69 -9.56 -7.61 34.04
N VAL A 70 -9.73 -8.30 35.17
CA VAL A 70 -9.51 -7.74 36.51
C VAL A 70 -8.00 -7.76 36.75
N ASN A 71 -7.34 -6.61 36.57
CA ASN A 71 -5.88 -6.43 36.57
C ASN A 71 -5.17 -7.03 35.34
N PRO A 72 -5.02 -6.25 34.25
CA PRO A 72 -4.11 -6.64 33.18
C PRO A 72 -2.71 -6.74 33.77
N ASN A 73 -2.19 -7.96 33.93
CA ASN A 73 -0.81 -8.15 34.29
C ASN A 73 0.05 -7.71 33.08
N PRO A 74 0.84 -6.63 33.18
CA PRO A 74 1.67 -6.16 32.06
C PRO A 74 2.76 -7.17 31.68
N LEU A 75 3.01 -8.17 32.54
CA LEU A 75 3.93 -9.29 32.31
C LEU A 75 3.18 -10.58 31.92
N ALA A 76 1.89 -10.52 31.61
CA ALA A 76 1.13 -11.68 31.18
C ALA A 76 1.75 -12.25 29.90
N THR A 77 2.23 -13.50 29.98
CA THR A 77 2.76 -14.23 28.83
C THR A 77 1.67 -14.97 28.05
N THR A 78 0.41 -14.92 28.53
CA THR A 78 -0.71 -15.51 27.82
C THR A 78 -0.88 -14.80 26.48
N PRO A 79 -0.79 -15.51 25.35
CA PRO A 79 -0.92 -14.90 24.03
C PRO A 79 -2.25 -14.16 23.93
N GLN A 80 -2.18 -12.84 23.76
CA GLN A 80 -3.36 -12.04 23.46
C GLN A 80 -3.64 -12.10 21.97
N PRO A 81 -4.92 -11.98 21.55
CA PRO A 81 -5.23 -11.78 20.15
C PRO A 81 -4.48 -10.56 19.63
N GLU A 82 -3.88 -10.70 18.45
CA GLU A 82 -3.23 -9.58 17.78
C GLU A 82 -4.21 -8.44 17.57
N THR A 83 -3.71 -7.22 17.71
CA THR A 83 -4.48 -5.99 17.49
C THR A 83 -3.73 -5.08 16.52
N ALA A 84 -4.46 -4.14 15.93
CA ALA A 84 -3.90 -3.10 15.11
C ALA A 84 -4.50 -1.76 15.54
N GLY A 85 -3.74 -0.69 15.39
CA GLY A 85 -4.30 0.65 15.45
C GLY A 85 -5.31 0.90 14.32
N THR A 86 -5.98 2.04 14.38
CA THR A 86 -6.98 2.41 13.38
C THR A 86 -6.31 2.76 12.07
N LYS A 87 -6.75 2.14 10.98
CA LYS A 87 -6.35 2.40 9.60
C LYS A 87 -7.60 2.70 8.78
N LEU A 88 -7.43 3.45 7.69
CA LEU A 88 -8.52 3.80 6.79
C LEU A 88 -8.24 3.31 5.36
N SER A 89 -9.26 2.78 4.71
CA SER A 89 -9.33 2.65 3.25
C SER A 89 -10.27 3.72 2.73
N LEU A 90 -9.72 4.67 1.99
CA LEU A 90 -10.47 5.80 1.43
C LEU A 90 -10.97 5.45 0.04
N VAL A 91 -12.21 5.82 -0.28
CA VAL A 91 -12.78 5.63 -1.63
C VAL A 91 -13.63 6.82 -2.04
N GLY A 92 -13.22 7.49 -3.12
CA GLY A 92 -14.08 8.38 -3.89
C GLY A 92 -14.77 7.59 -5.01
N LEU A 93 -16.06 7.84 -5.22
CA LEU A 93 -16.84 7.17 -6.25
C LEU A 93 -16.78 7.86 -7.62
N ASP A 94 -16.34 9.12 -7.67
CA ASP A 94 -16.11 9.80 -8.95
C ASP A 94 -15.02 9.10 -9.76
N VAL A 95 -15.15 9.21 -11.09
CA VAL A 95 -14.14 8.81 -12.08
C VAL A 95 -13.13 9.95 -12.30
N ARG A 96 -13.24 11.06 -11.55
CA ARG A 96 -12.29 12.18 -11.63
C ARG A 96 -10.85 11.69 -11.45
N ALA A 97 -9.96 12.30 -12.21
CA ALA A 97 -8.61 11.83 -12.46
C ALA A 97 -7.93 11.31 -11.17
N PRO A 98 -7.28 10.14 -11.21
CA PRO A 98 -6.46 9.68 -10.09
C PRO A 98 -5.51 10.81 -9.63
N PRO A 99 -5.04 10.81 -8.36
CA PRO A 99 -3.98 11.72 -7.93
C PRO A 99 -2.89 11.74 -9.01
N PRO A 100 -2.29 12.90 -9.32
CA PRO A 100 -1.48 13.09 -10.52
C PRO A 100 -0.55 11.89 -10.71
N VAL A 101 -0.93 11.00 -11.65
CA VAL A 101 -0.17 9.79 -11.92
C VAL A 101 1.02 10.28 -12.70
N PHE A 102 2.20 10.18 -12.10
CA PHE A 102 3.45 10.53 -12.73
C PHE A 102 3.81 9.46 -13.77
N ASN A 103 3.04 9.41 -14.86
CA ASN A 103 3.36 8.61 -16.03
C ASN A 103 4.40 9.38 -16.87
N LYS A 104 5.57 8.75 -17.04
CA LYS A 104 6.67 9.22 -17.87
C LYS A 104 6.19 9.62 -19.27
N LEU A 105 6.38 10.88 -19.67
CA LEU A 105 6.94 11.14 -20.98
C LEU A 105 8.44 10.86 -20.86
N THR A 106 8.90 9.73 -21.41
CA THR A 106 10.32 9.60 -21.68
C THR A 106 10.68 10.57 -22.79
N SER A 107 11.50 11.57 -22.47
CA SER A 107 12.16 12.44 -23.43
C SER A 107 12.84 11.62 -24.53
N ALA A 108 12.21 11.52 -25.69
CA ALA A 108 12.92 11.25 -26.92
C ALA A 108 13.61 12.55 -27.33
N THR A 109 14.87 12.70 -26.94
CA THR A 109 15.77 13.65 -27.60
C THR A 109 15.96 13.22 -29.04
N THR A 110 15.12 13.72 -29.95
CA THR A 110 15.55 13.94 -31.33
C THR A 110 16.32 15.24 -31.36
N LEU A 111 17.65 15.13 -31.37
CA LEU A 111 18.53 16.19 -31.83
C LEU A 111 18.17 16.49 -33.29
N SER A 112 17.41 17.56 -33.50
CA SER A 112 17.47 18.34 -34.74
C SER A 112 18.09 19.67 -34.35
N SER A 113 19.38 19.80 -34.64
CA SER A 113 20.12 21.04 -34.54
C SER A 113 19.61 22.04 -35.57
N SER A 114 19.07 23.17 -35.12
CA SER A 114 19.31 24.46 -35.77
C SER A 114 19.28 25.58 -34.73
N ILE A 115 20.30 26.42 -34.82
CA ILE A 115 20.71 27.51 -33.93
C ILE A 115 19.85 28.76 -34.17
N ALA A 116 19.78 29.62 -33.14
CA ALA A 116 19.54 31.08 -33.11
C ALA A 116 18.31 31.44 -32.24
N GLU A 117 18.51 31.92 -31.02
CA GLU A 117 18.79 33.31 -30.60
C GLU A 117 17.53 34.20 -30.48
N HIS A 118 17.52 34.97 -29.39
CA HIS A 118 16.49 35.81 -28.79
C HIS A 118 15.64 36.69 -29.74
N PRO A 119 14.43 37.13 -29.32
CA PRO A 119 13.81 38.32 -29.89
C PRO A 119 13.95 39.52 -28.94
N SER A 120 14.58 40.59 -29.43
CA SER A 120 14.36 41.96 -28.98
C SER A 120 14.25 42.86 -30.22
N GLU A 121 13.09 43.51 -30.33
CA GLU A 121 12.75 44.78 -31.02
C GLU A 121 13.43 45.20 -32.34
N GLY A 122 12.63 45.58 -33.34
CA GLY A 122 13.09 46.43 -34.44
C GLY A 122 12.26 46.44 -35.72
N ARG A 123 11.27 47.34 -35.77
CA ARG A 123 10.79 48.18 -36.89
C ARG A 123 10.96 47.76 -38.38
N CYS A 124 9.86 48.01 -39.09
CA CYS A 124 9.70 48.57 -40.46
C CYS A 124 9.60 47.65 -41.70
N SER A 125 8.41 47.76 -42.30
CA SER A 125 8.12 48.08 -43.71
C SER A 125 7.80 46.96 -44.72
N SER A 126 6.56 47.08 -45.20
CA SER A 126 6.08 47.05 -46.59
C SER A 126 6.19 45.77 -47.45
N ASP A 127 5.01 45.44 -47.94
CA ASP A 127 4.65 45.00 -49.30
C ASP A 127 4.38 43.53 -49.58
N ALA A 128 3.12 43.35 -50.03
CA ALA A 128 2.69 42.54 -51.18
C ALA A 128 2.79 41.00 -51.03
N LYS A 129 1.86 40.17 -51.48
CA LYS A 129 0.50 40.24 -52.06
C LYS A 129 0.24 38.79 -52.50
N PHE A 130 -1.03 38.34 -52.50
CA PHE A 130 -1.55 37.19 -53.27
C PHE A 130 -1.03 35.78 -52.88
N SER A 131 -1.78 34.68 -52.94
CA SER A 131 -3.20 34.41 -53.22
C SER A 131 -3.46 32.94 -52.84
N SER A 132 -4.72 32.65 -52.46
CA SER A 132 -5.61 31.52 -52.84
C SER A 132 -4.99 30.19 -53.32
N ASP A 133 -5.54 28.99 -53.09
CA ASP A 133 -6.93 28.53 -52.96
C ASP A 133 -6.94 27.00 -52.74
N GLY A 134 -8.10 26.44 -52.39
CA GLY A 134 -8.48 25.04 -52.68
C GLY A 134 -8.42 24.09 -51.48
N SER A 135 -9.47 23.82 -50.67
CA SER A 135 -10.73 23.11 -51.00
C SER A 135 -10.49 21.82 -51.79
N LEU A 136 -10.99 20.61 -51.49
CA LEU A 136 -12.04 20.05 -50.63
C LEU A 136 -11.90 18.50 -50.69
N ARG A 137 -12.52 17.77 -49.73
CA ARG A 137 -13.22 16.45 -49.81
C ARG A 137 -12.67 15.35 -50.75
N GLY A 138 -12.55 14.07 -50.40
CA GLY A 138 -13.27 13.21 -49.45
C GLY A 138 -13.22 11.75 -49.98
N THR A 139 -13.82 10.83 -49.22
CA THR A 139 -14.31 9.46 -49.59
C THR A 139 -13.33 8.29 -49.81
N SER A 140 -13.20 7.45 -48.77
CA SER A 140 -13.59 6.01 -48.62
C SER A 140 -13.43 4.95 -49.74
N LEU A 141 -13.17 3.70 -49.25
CA LEU A 141 -13.29 2.33 -49.84
C LEU A 141 -11.99 1.81 -50.49
N SER A 142 -11.53 0.55 -50.40
CA SER A 142 -11.98 -0.73 -49.81
C SER A 142 -10.83 -1.78 -49.88
N GLU A 143 -11.04 -2.94 -49.28
CA GLU A 143 -10.16 -4.11 -49.02
C GLU A 143 -9.40 -4.75 -50.21
N ALA A 144 -8.22 -5.35 -49.92
CA ALA A 144 -7.87 -6.79 -50.03
C ALA A 144 -6.40 -7.06 -50.46
N GLY A 145 -5.67 -7.91 -49.72
CA GLY A 145 -4.38 -8.48 -50.15
C GLY A 145 -3.51 -9.06 -49.01
N GLN A 146 -3.30 -10.39 -49.02
CA GLN A 146 -2.70 -11.21 -47.96
C GLN A 146 -1.15 -11.26 -47.95
N SER A 147 -0.57 -11.01 -46.76
CA SER A 147 0.49 -11.76 -46.02
C SER A 147 1.93 -11.99 -46.59
N PRO A 148 2.92 -12.43 -45.77
CA PRO A 148 3.31 -12.04 -44.40
C PRO A 148 4.83 -11.68 -44.31
N SER A 149 5.23 -10.67 -43.54
CA SER A 149 6.65 -10.45 -43.25
C SER A 149 6.90 -9.90 -41.85
N GLY A 150 7.40 -10.79 -40.97
CA GLY A 150 8.24 -10.53 -39.80
C GLY A 150 7.63 -9.68 -38.66
N PRO A 151 7.73 -10.10 -37.39
CA PRO A 151 7.44 -9.18 -36.30
C PRO A 151 8.57 -8.14 -36.27
N SER A 152 8.35 -6.96 -36.85
CA SER A 152 9.16 -5.80 -36.53
C SER A 152 8.87 -5.47 -35.07
N ALA A 153 9.82 -5.80 -34.19
CA ALA A 153 9.77 -5.45 -32.79
C ALA A 153 9.81 -3.93 -32.63
N SER A 154 8.65 -3.29 -32.68
CA SER A 154 8.45 -1.98 -32.08
C SER A 154 8.27 -2.20 -30.58
N THR A 155 9.35 -2.10 -29.82
CA THR A 155 9.34 -2.07 -28.36
C THR A 155 8.68 -0.78 -27.88
N THR A 156 7.35 -0.72 -28.00
CA THR A 156 6.53 0.07 -27.09
C THR A 156 6.77 -0.48 -25.69
N ALA A 157 7.15 0.36 -24.73
CA ALA A 157 7.32 -0.05 -23.34
C ALA A 157 6.05 -0.76 -22.87
N ALA A 158 6.10 -2.08 -22.78
CA ALA A 158 4.92 -2.90 -22.55
C ALA A 158 4.44 -2.71 -21.10
N SER A 159 3.15 -2.40 -20.94
CA SER A 159 2.44 -2.56 -19.67
C SER A 159 2.84 -3.89 -19.03
N ALA A 160 3.07 -3.92 -17.71
CA ALA A 160 3.29 -5.19 -17.02
C ALA A 160 2.11 -6.14 -17.31
N PRO A 161 2.38 -7.44 -17.55
CA PRO A 161 1.32 -8.40 -17.80
C PRO A 161 0.43 -8.54 -16.55
N ALA A 162 -0.81 -9.00 -16.76
CA ALA A 162 -1.71 -9.27 -15.64
C ALA A 162 -1.13 -10.39 -14.75
N PHE A 163 -1.42 -10.36 -13.46
CA PHE A 163 -1.03 -11.46 -12.58
C PHE A 163 -1.68 -12.78 -13.01
N GLY A 164 -0.87 -13.83 -13.14
CA GLY A 164 -1.31 -15.13 -13.65
C GLY A 164 -1.42 -15.21 -15.18
N ASP A 165 -0.92 -14.21 -15.92
CA ASP A 165 -0.80 -14.30 -17.37
C ASP A 165 -0.03 -15.56 -17.79
N GLY A 166 -0.48 -16.20 -18.87
CA GLY A 166 -0.03 -17.53 -19.28
C GLY A 166 -0.71 -18.71 -18.57
N ASN A 167 -1.45 -18.49 -17.47
CA ASN A 167 -2.27 -19.54 -16.82
C ASN A 167 -3.77 -19.34 -17.08
N PRO A 168 -4.41 -20.10 -17.98
CA PRO A 168 -5.84 -19.94 -18.28
C PRO A 168 -6.75 -20.26 -17.08
N LEU A 169 -6.26 -20.93 -16.03
CA LEU A 169 -7.02 -21.26 -14.81
C LEU A 169 -7.02 -20.13 -13.75
N VAL A 170 -6.22 -19.09 -13.98
CA VAL A 170 -6.11 -17.88 -13.13
C VAL A 170 -6.47 -16.62 -13.91
N ALA A 171 -6.52 -16.71 -15.24
CA ALA A 171 -6.80 -15.58 -16.12
C ALA A 171 -8.07 -14.82 -15.71
N PRO A 172 -8.04 -13.48 -15.78
CA PRO A 172 -9.15 -12.66 -15.33
C PRO A 172 -10.36 -12.81 -16.26
N ASP A 173 -11.46 -13.38 -15.75
CA ASP A 173 -12.77 -13.28 -16.38
C ASP A 173 -13.29 -11.83 -16.22
N LYS A 174 -12.92 -10.96 -17.17
CA LYS A 174 -13.41 -9.58 -17.17
C LYS A 174 -14.92 -9.58 -17.38
N THR A 175 -15.67 -9.30 -16.32
CA THR A 175 -17.13 -9.26 -16.41
C THR A 175 -17.52 -7.93 -17.07
N LYS A 176 -17.83 -7.96 -18.38
CA LYS A 176 -18.19 -6.74 -19.14
C LYS A 176 -19.48 -6.07 -18.65
N ASP A 177 -20.36 -6.82 -18.00
CA ASP A 177 -21.61 -6.32 -17.45
C ASP A 177 -21.52 -6.25 -15.91
N PRO A 178 -21.50 -5.04 -15.32
CA PRO A 178 -21.38 -4.88 -13.87
C PRO A 178 -22.53 -5.55 -13.11
N ASN A 179 -23.71 -5.71 -13.72
CA ASN A 179 -24.85 -6.36 -13.08
C ASN A 179 -24.70 -7.88 -12.97
N LYS A 180 -23.77 -8.48 -13.72
CA LYS A 180 -23.48 -9.92 -13.70
C LYS A 180 -22.36 -10.29 -12.74
N ARG A 181 -21.74 -9.31 -12.08
CA ARG A 181 -20.68 -9.56 -11.09
C ARG A 181 -21.21 -10.44 -9.97
N ARG A 182 -20.43 -11.47 -9.61
CA ARG A 182 -20.82 -12.39 -8.55
C ARG A 182 -20.85 -11.65 -7.22
N LYS A 183 -21.94 -11.83 -6.49
CA LYS A 183 -22.08 -11.26 -5.14
C LYS A 183 -21.62 -12.27 -4.09
N PRO A 184 -21.13 -11.80 -2.94
CA PRO A 184 -20.81 -12.68 -1.82
C PRO A 184 -22.02 -13.51 -1.37
N LYS A 185 -21.78 -14.69 -0.80
CA LYS A 185 -22.83 -15.70 -0.62
C LYS A 185 -23.84 -15.34 0.48
N ASN A 186 -23.37 -14.81 1.60
CA ASN A 186 -24.18 -14.66 2.80
C ASN A 186 -24.64 -13.22 2.99
N ASN A 187 -25.80 -13.03 3.62
CA ASN A 187 -26.24 -11.69 4.02
C ASN A 187 -25.64 -11.33 5.39
N MET A 188 -25.05 -10.14 5.47
CA MET A 188 -24.33 -9.64 6.64
C MET A 188 -25.29 -9.35 7.81
N THR A 189 -26.44 -8.74 7.54
CA THR A 189 -27.42 -8.35 8.58
C THR A 189 -28.24 -9.52 9.12
N LYS A 190 -28.44 -10.56 8.30
CA LYS A 190 -29.11 -11.81 8.69
C LYS A 190 -28.14 -12.93 9.05
N SER A 191 -26.89 -12.58 9.32
CA SER A 191 -25.82 -13.54 9.57
C SER A 191 -26.07 -14.33 10.86
N ASN A 192 -25.97 -15.65 10.77
CA ASN A 192 -25.88 -16.56 11.91
C ASN A 192 -24.42 -16.97 12.21
N SER A 193 -23.44 -16.26 11.63
CA SER A 193 -22.03 -16.57 11.80
C SER A 193 -21.57 -16.30 13.22
N SER A 194 -20.89 -17.27 13.83
CA SER A 194 -20.22 -17.10 15.11
C SER A 194 -19.09 -16.05 15.10
N PHE A 195 -18.68 -15.60 13.91
CA PHE A 195 -17.63 -14.61 13.73
C PHE A 195 -18.12 -13.16 13.85
N ILE A 196 -19.39 -12.93 13.52
CA ILE A 196 -19.99 -11.59 13.44
C ILE A 196 -21.07 -11.51 14.51
N SER A 197 -20.88 -10.63 15.49
CA SER A 197 -21.76 -10.53 16.64
C SER A 197 -22.96 -9.62 16.37
N ARG A 198 -22.75 -8.52 15.64
CA ARG A 198 -23.80 -7.56 15.32
C ARG A 198 -23.45 -6.75 14.08
N VAL A 199 -24.46 -6.34 13.33
CA VAL A 199 -24.35 -5.38 12.22
C VAL A 199 -25.39 -4.30 12.45
N ILE A 200 -24.95 -3.05 12.39
CA ILE A 200 -25.78 -1.86 12.62
C ILE A 200 -25.74 -1.05 11.33
N ILE A 201 -26.88 -0.89 10.68
CA ILE A 201 -27.02 -0.08 9.47
C ILE A 201 -27.73 1.20 9.85
N ASN A 202 -27.27 2.32 9.30
CA ASN A 202 -27.93 3.60 9.48
C ASN A 202 -29.38 3.54 8.95
N GLU A 203 -30.34 4.03 9.73
CA GLU A 203 -31.76 4.02 9.31
C GLU A 203 -32.00 4.82 8.01
N THR A 204 -31.15 5.81 7.74
CA THR A 204 -31.19 6.65 6.53
C THR A 204 -30.19 6.21 5.45
N PHE A 205 -29.67 4.98 5.51
CA PHE A 205 -28.62 4.46 4.63
C PHE A 205 -28.84 4.77 3.13
N SER A 206 -30.00 4.38 2.58
CA SER A 206 -30.29 4.58 1.15
C SER A 206 -30.36 6.05 0.76
N LYS A 207 -30.89 6.89 1.66
CA LYS A 207 -30.95 8.34 1.45
C LYS A 207 -29.55 8.94 1.45
N ARG A 208 -28.71 8.60 2.43
CA ARG A 208 -27.32 9.09 2.50
C ARG A 208 -26.49 8.69 1.30
N LEU A 209 -26.66 7.46 0.81
CA LEU A 209 -25.97 7.00 -0.40
C LEU A 209 -26.43 7.77 -1.65
N SER A 210 -27.72 8.11 -1.75
CA SER A 210 -28.27 8.93 -2.84
C SER A 210 -27.85 10.39 -2.76
N ASP A 211 -27.73 10.93 -1.55
CA ASP A 211 -27.35 12.32 -1.28
C ASP A 211 -25.82 12.51 -1.27
N HIS A 212 -25.05 11.41 -1.38
CA HIS A 212 -23.59 11.44 -1.37
C HIS A 212 -23.05 12.28 -2.53
N PRO A 213 -22.22 13.30 -2.27
CA PRO A 213 -21.68 14.14 -3.33
C PRO A 213 -20.75 13.32 -4.24
N SER A 214 -20.75 13.64 -5.54
CA SER A 214 -19.96 12.87 -6.52
C SER A 214 -18.47 12.88 -6.21
N ASP A 215 -17.94 14.04 -5.82
CA ASP A 215 -16.57 14.26 -5.36
C ASP A 215 -16.33 13.86 -3.90
N GLY A 216 -17.34 13.28 -3.25
CA GLY A 216 -17.31 12.90 -1.85
C GLY A 216 -16.46 11.67 -1.57
N LEU A 217 -15.97 11.60 -0.34
CA LEU A 217 -15.05 10.58 0.13
C LEU A 217 -15.71 9.69 1.17
N PHE A 218 -15.79 8.39 0.87
CA PHE A 218 -16.06 7.39 1.90
C PHE A 218 -14.77 6.94 2.56
N ALA A 219 -14.88 6.48 3.80
CA ALA A 219 -13.83 5.77 4.51
C ALA A 219 -14.34 4.48 5.14
N PHE A 220 -13.52 3.46 5.07
CA PHE A 220 -13.70 2.24 5.83
C PHE A 220 -12.60 2.14 6.88
N ALA A 221 -12.99 1.97 8.14
CA ALA A 221 -12.08 2.04 9.27
C ALA A 221 -12.26 0.85 10.23
N ASN A 222 -11.15 0.22 10.61
CA ASN A 222 -11.10 -0.73 11.71
C ASN A 222 -10.92 -0.02 13.06
N ILE A 223 -11.54 -0.53 14.12
CA ILE A 223 -11.22 -0.17 15.49
C ILE A 223 -11.46 -1.37 16.40
N ASN A 224 -10.38 -2.03 16.80
CA ASN A 224 -10.41 -3.26 17.58
C ASN A 224 -11.30 -4.35 16.93
N ARG A 225 -12.39 -4.75 17.60
CA ARG A 225 -13.38 -5.73 17.12
C ARG A 225 -14.52 -5.09 16.32
N ALA A 226 -14.40 -3.84 15.92
CA ALA A 226 -15.39 -3.15 15.11
C ALA A 226 -14.81 -2.72 13.77
N PHE A 227 -15.69 -2.58 12.79
CA PHE A 227 -15.40 -2.05 11.47
C PHE A 227 -16.52 -1.09 11.06
N GLN A 228 -16.16 0.07 10.53
CA GLN A 228 -17.11 1.14 10.22
C GLN A 228 -16.98 1.58 8.77
N TRP A 229 -18.10 1.77 8.09
CA TRP A 229 -18.21 2.51 6.85
C TRP A 229 -18.72 3.91 7.16
N LEU A 230 -17.91 4.92 6.87
CA LEU A 230 -18.12 6.33 7.16
C LEU A 230 -18.25 7.11 5.86
N ASP A 231 -19.08 8.16 5.91
CA ASP A 231 -19.13 9.21 4.91
C ASP A 231 -18.37 10.43 5.44
N LEU A 232 -17.17 10.66 4.87
CA LEU A 232 -16.30 11.78 5.24
C LEU A 232 -16.67 13.08 4.50
N SER A 233 -17.73 13.07 3.69
CA SER A 233 -18.29 14.27 3.09
C SER A 233 -19.54 14.77 3.83
N SER A 234 -20.17 13.90 4.62
CA SER A 234 -21.30 14.26 5.47
C SER A 234 -20.96 15.38 6.48
N ALA A 235 -21.96 16.20 6.80
CA ALA A 235 -21.89 17.13 7.93
C ALA A 235 -21.92 16.40 9.29
N THR A 236 -22.51 15.19 9.34
CA THR A 236 -22.59 14.35 10.55
C THR A 236 -21.71 13.10 10.44
N LYS A 237 -20.39 13.32 10.31
CA LYS A 237 -19.38 12.25 10.13
C LYS A 237 -19.29 11.25 11.28
N ALA A 238 -19.80 11.62 12.45
CA ALA A 238 -19.92 10.72 13.59
C ALA A 238 -20.85 9.53 13.31
N ASP A 239 -21.80 9.68 12.39
CA ASP A 239 -22.72 8.63 12.02
C ASP A 239 -22.10 7.74 10.95
N TYR A 240 -21.91 6.46 11.27
CA TYR A 240 -21.55 5.45 10.28
C TYR A 240 -22.76 5.11 9.39
N LEU A 241 -22.47 4.76 8.13
CA LEU A 241 -23.41 4.10 7.22
C LEU A 241 -23.66 2.65 7.65
N THR A 242 -22.59 1.96 8.06
CA THR A 242 -22.66 0.61 8.58
C THR A 242 -21.55 0.40 9.61
N LYS A 243 -21.89 -0.23 10.74
CA LYS A 243 -20.94 -0.71 11.75
C LYS A 243 -21.08 -2.21 11.90
N ILE A 244 -19.98 -2.92 11.82
CA ILE A 244 -19.89 -4.37 12.02
C ILE A 244 -19.13 -4.61 13.32
N LEU A 245 -19.69 -5.42 14.21
CA LEU A 245 -19.04 -5.91 15.42
C LEU A 245 -18.68 -7.38 15.22
N PHE A 246 -17.44 -7.72 15.51
CA PHE A 246 -16.93 -9.09 15.50
C PHE A 246 -16.93 -9.67 16.91
N THR A 247 -17.04 -10.99 17.00
CA THR A 247 -17.16 -11.67 18.30
C THR A 247 -15.85 -11.58 19.09
N LYS A 248 -14.76 -12.16 18.55
CA LYS A 248 -13.44 -12.20 19.19
C LYS A 248 -12.29 -11.73 18.28
N ALA A 249 -12.53 -11.68 16.97
CA ALA A 249 -11.50 -11.35 16.00
C ALA A 249 -11.33 -9.84 15.88
N HIS A 250 -10.08 -9.38 15.81
CA HIS A 250 -9.73 -8.00 15.51
C HIS A 250 -9.47 -7.88 14.00
N CYS A 251 -10.06 -6.88 13.36
CA CYS A 251 -9.71 -6.56 11.97
C CYS A 251 -8.38 -5.79 11.99
N LEU A 252 -7.35 -6.35 11.36
CA LEU A 252 -5.97 -5.84 11.41
C LEU A 252 -5.60 -4.99 10.19
N CYS A 253 -6.21 -5.32 9.05
CA CYS A 253 -5.97 -4.70 7.76
C CYS A 253 -7.18 -4.91 6.85
N HIS A 254 -7.31 -4.04 5.87
CA HIS A 254 -8.41 -4.06 4.90
C HIS A 254 -8.03 -3.26 3.67
N ASP A 255 -8.68 -3.57 2.54
CA ASP A 255 -8.47 -2.86 1.29
C ASP A 255 -9.72 -2.84 0.40
N VAL A 256 -9.88 -1.76 -0.35
CA VAL A 256 -11.03 -1.53 -1.25
C VAL A 256 -10.59 -1.77 -2.68
N ASN A 257 -11.39 -2.50 -3.44
CA ASN A 257 -11.08 -2.75 -4.85
C ASN A 257 -11.42 -1.51 -5.68
N LEU A 258 -10.38 -0.78 -6.08
CA LEU A 258 -10.53 0.42 -6.91
C LEU A 258 -10.92 0.11 -8.37
N VAL A 259 -10.80 -1.14 -8.82
CA VAL A 259 -11.20 -1.59 -10.17
C VAL A 259 -12.69 -1.85 -10.23
N THR A 260 -13.28 -2.40 -9.17
CA THR A 260 -14.71 -2.78 -9.17
C THR A 260 -15.63 -1.70 -8.61
N LYS A 261 -15.09 -0.66 -7.94
CA LYS A 261 -15.89 0.41 -7.32
C LYS A 261 -16.80 1.12 -8.33
N SER A 262 -18.00 1.42 -7.88
CA SER A 262 -19.00 2.25 -8.56
C SER A 262 -20.02 2.73 -7.53
N SER A 263 -20.96 3.59 -7.92
CA SER A 263 -22.06 4.02 -7.05
C SER A 263 -22.97 2.89 -6.56
N GLY A 264 -22.99 1.74 -7.25
CA GLY A 264 -23.82 0.58 -6.90
C GLY A 264 -23.05 -0.65 -6.44
N HIS A 265 -21.72 -0.61 -6.37
CA HIS A 265 -20.90 -1.78 -6.04
C HIS A 265 -19.54 -1.39 -5.48
N ILE A 266 -19.13 -1.98 -4.36
CA ILE A 266 -17.77 -1.85 -3.82
C ILE A 266 -17.33 -3.23 -3.32
N ASP A 267 -16.20 -3.75 -3.80
CA ASP A 267 -15.59 -4.92 -3.16
C ASP A 267 -14.60 -4.49 -2.09
N MET A 268 -14.70 -5.08 -0.90
CA MET A 268 -13.76 -4.87 0.18
C MET A 268 -13.32 -6.18 0.80
N ILE A 269 -12.04 -6.26 1.14
CA ILE A 269 -11.44 -7.39 1.85
C ILE A 269 -10.93 -6.94 3.21
N MET A 270 -11.07 -7.81 4.20
CA MET A 270 -10.63 -7.58 5.58
C MET A 270 -9.83 -8.79 6.07
N GLY A 271 -8.62 -8.55 6.60
CA GLY A 271 -7.78 -9.56 7.24
C GLY A 271 -7.87 -9.48 8.77
N PHE A 272 -7.89 -10.64 9.43
CA PHE A 272 -8.18 -10.74 10.86
C PHE A 272 -7.03 -11.33 11.69
N SER A 273 -7.11 -11.09 13.00
CA SER A 273 -6.20 -11.66 14.00
C SER A 273 -6.25 -13.19 14.11
N THR A 274 -7.27 -13.82 13.53
CA THR A 274 -7.42 -15.29 13.49
C THR A 274 -6.88 -15.91 12.19
N GLY A 275 -6.33 -15.11 11.28
CA GLY A 275 -5.92 -15.53 9.93
C GLY A 275 -7.07 -15.61 8.91
N GLU A 276 -8.32 -15.50 9.37
CA GLU A 276 -9.49 -15.48 8.48
C GLU A 276 -9.57 -14.19 7.67
N ILE A 277 -10.29 -14.25 6.55
CA ILE A 277 -10.52 -13.12 5.66
C ILE A 277 -12.03 -12.98 5.40
N ILE A 278 -12.53 -11.75 5.33
CA ILE A 278 -13.89 -11.47 4.87
C ILE A 278 -13.81 -10.68 3.57
N TRP A 279 -14.49 -11.17 2.53
CA TRP A 279 -14.91 -10.37 1.39
C TRP A 279 -16.30 -9.82 1.67
N TRP A 280 -16.44 -8.50 1.75
CA TRP A 280 -17.69 -7.79 2.00
C TRP A 280 -18.01 -6.86 0.82
N GLU A 281 -19.26 -6.91 0.38
CA GLU A 281 -19.85 -5.97 -0.58
C GLU A 281 -20.89 -5.14 0.20
N PRO A 282 -20.59 -3.86 0.50
CA PRO A 282 -21.34 -3.08 1.46
C PRO A 282 -22.64 -2.51 0.87
N MET A 283 -22.77 -2.37 -0.46
CA MET A 283 -24.00 -1.86 -1.08
C MET A 283 -25.17 -2.83 -0.92
N SER A 284 -24.92 -4.13 -1.13
CA SER A 284 -25.91 -5.20 -0.94
C SER A 284 -25.84 -5.86 0.43
N GLN A 285 -24.89 -5.44 1.28
CA GLN A 285 -24.68 -5.97 2.63
C GLN A 285 -24.48 -7.48 2.62
N ARG A 286 -23.67 -7.97 1.68
CA ARG A 286 -23.36 -9.40 1.52
C ARG A 286 -21.90 -9.67 1.77
N TYR A 287 -21.59 -10.83 2.35
CA TYR A 287 -20.22 -11.24 2.62
C TYR A 287 -19.95 -12.73 2.39
N THR A 288 -18.68 -13.06 2.23
CA THR A 288 -18.13 -14.42 2.18
C THR A 288 -16.93 -14.48 3.13
N ARG A 289 -16.80 -15.57 3.88
CA ARG A 289 -15.59 -15.86 4.68
C ARG A 289 -14.66 -16.73 3.85
N LEU A 290 -13.40 -16.34 3.82
CA LEU A 290 -12.29 -17.04 3.21
C LEU A 290 -11.26 -17.41 4.28
N ASN A 291 -10.44 -18.41 4.00
CA ASN A 291 -9.52 -19.05 4.93
C ASN A 291 -10.20 -19.43 6.26
N LYS A 292 -11.44 -19.92 6.19
CA LYS A 292 -12.27 -20.19 7.38
C LYS A 292 -11.55 -21.18 8.31
N ASN A 293 -11.50 -20.87 9.60
CA ASN A 293 -10.78 -21.65 10.62
C ASN A 293 -9.26 -21.82 10.33
N GLY A 294 -8.69 -20.96 9.48
CA GLY A 294 -7.28 -21.02 9.08
C GLY A 294 -6.94 -22.29 8.30
N VAL A 295 -7.85 -22.76 7.44
CA VAL A 295 -7.69 -23.98 6.64
C VAL A 295 -6.51 -23.91 5.65
N ILE A 296 -6.10 -22.71 5.27
CA ILE A 296 -4.93 -22.42 4.42
C ILE A 296 -3.76 -21.92 5.26
N ASN A 297 -3.99 -20.88 6.08
CA ASN A 297 -2.98 -20.36 7.02
C ASN A 297 -3.65 -19.87 8.31
N LYS A 298 -3.20 -20.34 9.47
CA LYS A 298 -3.82 -20.02 10.77
C LYS A 298 -3.29 -18.75 11.42
N THR A 299 -2.21 -18.19 10.87
CA THR A 299 -1.57 -17.03 11.48
C THR A 299 -2.26 -15.73 11.07
N PRO A 300 -2.26 -14.71 11.95
CA PRO A 300 -2.92 -13.44 11.69
C PRO A 300 -2.53 -12.81 10.35
N VAL A 301 -3.47 -12.08 9.73
CA VAL A 301 -3.21 -11.32 8.50
C VAL A 301 -2.74 -9.92 8.87
N SER A 302 -1.46 -9.61 8.63
CA SER A 302 -0.84 -8.33 8.99
C SER A 302 -1.12 -7.22 7.96
N GLN A 303 -1.21 -7.59 6.68
CA GLN A 303 -1.52 -6.69 5.58
C GLN A 303 -2.29 -7.44 4.48
N ILE A 304 -3.23 -6.77 3.83
CA ILE A 304 -4.00 -7.32 2.73
C ILE A 304 -4.23 -6.24 1.68
N LYS A 305 -4.08 -6.57 0.39
CA LYS A 305 -4.29 -5.63 -0.72
C LYS A 305 -4.82 -6.35 -1.96
N TRP A 306 -5.68 -5.69 -2.72
CA TRP A 306 -6.04 -6.16 -4.07
C TRP A 306 -4.82 -6.16 -4.97
N ILE A 307 -4.69 -7.17 -5.82
CA ILE A 307 -3.65 -7.17 -6.85
C ILE A 307 -4.00 -6.06 -7.86
N PRO A 308 -3.06 -5.16 -8.21
CA PRO A 308 -3.36 -4.05 -9.10
C PRO A 308 -3.99 -4.50 -10.43
N GLY A 309 -5.10 -3.86 -10.79
CA GLY A 309 -5.85 -4.18 -12.00
C GLY A 309 -6.70 -5.47 -11.93
N ALA A 310 -6.66 -6.23 -10.84
CA ALA A 310 -7.44 -7.45 -10.68
C ALA A 310 -8.84 -7.18 -10.09
N GLU A 311 -9.87 -7.80 -10.66
CA GLU A 311 -11.24 -7.76 -10.10
C GLU A 311 -11.40 -8.76 -8.94
N ASN A 312 -10.71 -9.91 -9.00
CA ASN A 312 -10.97 -11.06 -8.11
C ASN A 312 -9.78 -11.44 -7.22
N LEU A 313 -8.57 -11.08 -7.62
CA LEU A 313 -7.35 -11.54 -6.96
C LEU A 313 -6.84 -10.52 -5.95
N PHE A 314 -6.47 -11.01 -4.77
CA PHE A 314 -5.86 -10.20 -3.72
C PHE A 314 -4.78 -10.99 -3.00
N MET A 315 -3.87 -10.26 -2.35
CA MET A 315 -2.73 -10.82 -1.63
C MET A 315 -2.87 -10.51 -0.13
N ALA A 316 -2.59 -11.51 0.69
CA ALA A 316 -2.56 -11.41 2.14
C ALA A 316 -1.17 -11.76 2.66
N ALA A 317 -0.60 -10.91 3.50
CA ALA A 317 0.59 -11.18 4.28
C ALA A 317 0.20 -11.76 5.63
N HIS A 318 0.82 -12.87 5.98
CA HIS A 318 0.61 -13.59 7.21
C HIS A 318 1.80 -13.40 8.16
N MET A 319 1.51 -13.40 9.47
CA MET A 319 2.53 -13.20 10.50
C MET A 319 3.52 -14.36 10.66
N ASP A 320 3.32 -15.47 9.95
CA ASP A 320 4.34 -16.51 9.85
C ASP A 320 5.43 -16.19 8.82
N GLY A 321 5.29 -15.11 8.03
CA GLY A 321 6.23 -14.73 6.98
C GLY A 321 5.86 -15.23 5.58
N SER A 322 4.59 -15.61 5.39
CA SER A 322 4.04 -16.03 4.11
C SER A 322 3.23 -14.93 3.43
N LEU A 323 3.35 -14.82 2.11
CA LEU A 323 2.42 -14.12 1.22
C LEU A 323 1.51 -15.15 0.56
N VAL A 324 0.20 -14.94 0.61
CA VAL A 324 -0.80 -15.84 0.06
C VAL A 324 -1.71 -15.07 -0.89
N VAL A 325 -1.87 -15.57 -2.12
CA VAL A 325 -2.80 -15.02 -3.09
C VAL A 325 -4.11 -15.80 -3.07
N TYR A 326 -5.21 -15.07 -2.96
CA TYR A 326 -6.56 -15.60 -2.95
C TYR A 326 -7.33 -15.06 -4.15
N ASP A 327 -8.26 -15.88 -4.63
CA ASP A 327 -9.34 -15.46 -5.49
C ASP A 327 -10.62 -15.36 -4.65
N LYS A 328 -11.26 -14.18 -4.64
CA LYS A 328 -12.47 -13.93 -3.86
C LYS A 328 -13.63 -14.88 -4.22
N GLU A 329 -13.61 -15.45 -5.41
CA GLU A 329 -14.66 -16.31 -5.94
C GLU A 329 -14.38 -17.82 -5.79
N LYS A 330 -13.13 -18.22 -5.54
CA LYS A 330 -12.82 -19.64 -5.33
C LYS A 330 -13.20 -20.07 -3.91
N GLU A 331 -13.64 -21.32 -3.77
CA GLU A 331 -13.78 -21.93 -2.44
C GLU A 331 -12.40 -22.28 -1.89
N ASP A 332 -12.29 -22.36 -0.57
CA ASP A 332 -11.08 -22.83 0.09
C ASP A 332 -11.07 -24.37 0.18
N ALA A 333 -9.87 -24.93 0.07
CA ALA A 333 -9.60 -26.32 0.42
C ALA A 333 -8.46 -26.38 1.44
N ILE A 334 -8.31 -27.52 2.12
CA ILE A 334 -7.11 -27.80 2.91
C ILE A 334 -5.92 -27.73 1.97
N PHE A 335 -4.99 -26.83 2.26
CA PHE A 335 -3.81 -26.65 1.45
C PHE A 335 -2.68 -27.58 1.92
N ASN A 336 -2.14 -28.35 0.98
CA ASN A 336 -0.91 -29.10 1.16
C ASN A 336 0.15 -28.47 0.24
N PRO A 337 1.34 -28.10 0.76
CA PRO A 337 2.45 -27.59 -0.05
C PRO A 337 2.74 -28.44 -1.28
N GLU A 338 3.03 -27.80 -2.41
CA GLU A 338 3.54 -28.50 -3.59
C GLU A 338 5.03 -28.77 -3.34
N GLU A 339 5.44 -30.03 -3.24
CA GLU A 339 6.86 -30.38 -3.10
C GLU A 339 7.60 -29.99 -4.39
N GLU A 340 8.60 -29.10 -4.29
CA GLU A 340 9.53 -28.88 -5.39
C GLU A 340 10.43 -30.12 -5.55
N GLU A 341 10.54 -30.66 -6.77
CA GLU A 341 11.62 -31.60 -7.10
C GLU A 341 12.96 -30.94 -6.76
N PRO A 342 13.85 -31.60 -5.99
CA PRO A 342 15.10 -30.99 -5.55
C PRO A 342 15.95 -30.64 -6.78
N ARG A 343 16.09 -29.35 -7.05
CA ARG A 343 17.07 -28.88 -8.04
C ARG A 343 18.45 -29.25 -7.50
N VAL A 344 19.17 -30.12 -8.22
CA VAL A 344 20.55 -30.49 -7.90
C VAL A 344 21.42 -29.24 -8.02
N SER A 345 21.67 -28.54 -6.91
CA SER A 345 22.61 -27.43 -6.88
C SER A 345 24.01 -27.98 -6.64
N VAL A 346 24.79 -28.06 -7.72
CA VAL A 346 26.25 -28.09 -7.64
C VAL A 346 26.71 -26.66 -7.27
N ASP A 347 27.65 -26.59 -6.33
CA ASP A 347 28.39 -25.41 -5.85
C ASP A 347 27.87 -24.66 -4.60
N SER A 348 28.83 -24.52 -3.67
CA SER A 348 28.79 -23.92 -2.33
C SER A 348 28.61 -22.40 -2.34
N ALA A 349 27.60 -21.88 -3.03
CA ALA A 349 27.11 -20.53 -2.86
C ALA A 349 25.99 -20.53 -1.80
N LYS A 350 25.90 -19.49 -0.95
CA LYS A 350 24.83 -19.36 0.06
C LYS A 350 23.48 -19.62 -0.60
N ASP A 351 22.76 -20.62 -0.08
CA ASP A 351 21.47 -21.05 -0.59
C ASP A 351 20.41 -19.97 -0.38
N LEU A 352 20.26 -19.12 -1.40
CA LEU A 352 19.32 -18.01 -1.47
C LEU A 352 17.85 -18.47 -1.58
N SER A 353 17.60 -19.76 -1.84
CA SER A 353 16.24 -20.33 -1.82
C SER A 353 15.55 -20.16 -0.46
N LYS A 354 16.34 -20.01 0.61
CA LYS A 354 15.83 -19.75 1.97
C LYS A 354 15.24 -18.34 2.17
N GLU A 355 15.60 -17.39 1.30
CA GLU A 355 15.17 -15.98 1.43
C GLU A 355 13.88 -15.66 0.65
N PHE A 356 13.48 -16.56 -0.25
CA PHE A 356 12.21 -16.54 -0.98
C PHE A 356 11.95 -17.93 -1.55
N HIS A 357 10.94 -18.62 -1.04
CA HIS A 357 10.56 -19.96 -1.47
C HIS A 357 9.12 -19.96 -1.98
N VAL A 358 8.91 -20.43 -3.22
CA VAL A 358 7.59 -20.57 -3.82
C VAL A 358 6.97 -21.89 -3.35
N VAL A 359 6.02 -21.81 -2.43
CA VAL A 359 5.31 -22.99 -1.87
C VAL A 359 4.19 -23.45 -2.81
N LYS A 360 3.59 -22.50 -3.53
CA LYS A 360 2.68 -22.76 -4.64
C LYS A 360 2.81 -21.65 -5.66
N SER A 361 3.12 -22.02 -6.90
CA SER A 361 3.23 -21.07 -8.00
C SER A 361 1.86 -20.66 -8.52
N VAL A 362 1.72 -19.41 -8.96
CA VAL A 362 0.59 -18.95 -9.77
C VAL A 362 0.43 -19.77 -11.05
N GLN A 363 1.51 -20.37 -11.56
CA GLN A 363 1.51 -21.25 -12.74
C GLN A 363 1.17 -22.71 -12.40
N SER A 364 0.85 -23.02 -11.14
CA SER A 364 0.40 -24.35 -10.75
C SER A 364 -0.82 -24.78 -11.58
N LYS A 365 -0.89 -26.08 -11.88
CA LYS A 365 -2.05 -26.71 -12.52
C LYS A 365 -3.22 -26.89 -11.54
N ASN A 366 -2.96 -26.85 -10.24
CA ASN A 366 -3.97 -27.01 -9.20
C ASN A 366 -4.59 -25.66 -8.83
N GLN A 367 -5.50 -25.15 -9.67
CA GLN A 367 -6.12 -23.84 -9.48
C GLN A 367 -7.63 -23.90 -9.16
N LYS A 368 -8.14 -25.07 -8.79
CA LYS A 368 -9.58 -25.28 -8.52
C LYS A 368 -10.06 -24.57 -7.26
N HIS A 369 -9.22 -24.50 -6.23
CA HIS A 369 -9.55 -23.92 -4.93
C HIS A 369 -8.46 -22.92 -4.53
N ASN A 370 -8.79 -22.03 -3.59
CA ASN A 370 -7.77 -21.25 -2.90
C ASN A 370 -6.82 -22.18 -2.11
N PRO A 371 -5.55 -21.77 -1.95
CA PRO A 371 -4.93 -20.53 -2.42
C PRO A 371 -4.50 -20.59 -3.89
N VAL A 372 -4.37 -19.44 -4.56
CA VAL A 372 -3.89 -19.34 -5.96
C VAL A 372 -2.36 -19.46 -6.02
N ALA A 373 -1.66 -18.81 -5.10
CA ALA A 373 -0.20 -18.87 -4.94
C ALA A 373 0.18 -18.68 -3.47
N ILE A 374 1.33 -19.23 -3.06
CA ILE A 374 1.93 -19.03 -1.73
C ILE A 374 3.43 -18.85 -1.86
N TRP A 375 3.96 -17.80 -1.25
CA TRP A 375 5.39 -17.52 -1.17
C TRP A 375 5.82 -17.38 0.29
N LYS A 376 6.87 -18.09 0.69
CA LYS A 376 7.47 -18.03 2.02
C LYS A 376 8.74 -17.18 1.96
N LEU A 377 8.76 -16.05 2.67
CA LEU A 377 9.87 -15.09 2.63
C LEU A 377 10.73 -15.16 3.90
N SER A 378 10.10 -15.49 5.03
CA SER A 378 10.74 -15.58 6.33
C SER A 378 9.95 -16.52 7.23
N ASN A 379 10.51 -16.85 8.39
CA ASN A 379 9.79 -17.45 9.51
C ASN A 379 9.34 -16.42 10.55
N GLN A 380 9.56 -15.14 10.26
CA GLN A 380 9.13 -14.00 11.07
C GLN A 380 7.99 -13.25 10.40
N ARG A 381 7.27 -12.44 11.19
CA ARG A 381 6.14 -11.63 10.73
C ARG A 381 6.52 -10.76 9.54
N ILE A 382 5.78 -10.87 8.44
CA ILE A 382 5.72 -9.78 7.45
C ILE A 382 4.89 -8.66 8.06
N ASN A 383 5.47 -7.48 8.21
CA ASN A 383 4.79 -6.33 8.81
C ASN A 383 3.94 -5.58 7.78
N SER A 384 4.45 -5.41 6.56
CA SER A 384 3.75 -4.72 5.48
C SER A 384 4.29 -5.08 4.11
N PHE A 385 3.49 -4.84 3.09
CA PHE A 385 3.93 -4.88 1.70
C PHE A 385 3.22 -3.80 0.85
N ASP A 386 3.84 -3.48 -0.29
CA ASP A 386 3.29 -2.55 -1.26
C ASP A 386 3.65 -2.92 -2.70
N PHE A 387 2.70 -2.74 -3.61
CA PHE A 387 2.90 -2.96 -5.04
C PHE A 387 3.55 -1.74 -5.67
N SER A 388 4.48 -1.95 -6.59
CA SER A 388 5.02 -0.85 -7.39
C SER A 388 3.96 -0.28 -8.33
N PRO A 389 3.99 1.03 -8.65
CA PRO A 389 3.01 1.65 -9.55
C PRO A 389 3.02 1.08 -10.98
N ASP A 390 4.13 0.47 -11.40
CA ASP A 390 4.25 -0.22 -12.68
C ASP A 390 3.68 -1.65 -12.67
N ASN A 391 3.11 -2.08 -11.54
CA ASN A 391 2.47 -3.37 -11.32
C ASN A 391 3.40 -4.57 -11.57
N ARG A 392 4.71 -4.43 -11.39
CA ARG A 392 5.69 -5.52 -11.62
C ARG A 392 6.35 -6.03 -10.35
N TYR A 393 6.57 -5.15 -9.39
CA TYR A 393 7.36 -5.43 -8.19
C TYR A 393 6.53 -5.32 -6.92
N LEU A 394 6.97 -6.07 -5.92
CA LEU A 394 6.46 -6.02 -4.56
C LEU A 394 7.59 -5.59 -3.64
N ALA A 395 7.32 -4.61 -2.78
CA ALA A 395 8.17 -4.25 -1.66
C ALA A 395 7.61 -4.92 -0.40
N VAL A 396 8.41 -5.70 0.32
CA VAL A 396 7.99 -6.44 1.52
C VAL A 396 8.92 -6.14 2.67
N VAL A 397 8.36 -5.78 3.83
CA VAL A 397 9.13 -5.54 5.06
C VAL A 397 8.69 -6.48 6.17
N SER A 398 9.67 -6.93 6.96
CA SER A 398 9.49 -8.01 7.92
C SER A 398 10.17 -7.72 9.26
N GLU A 399 9.70 -8.41 10.29
CA GLU A 399 10.17 -8.31 11.67
C GLU A 399 11.63 -8.80 11.83
N ASP A 400 12.12 -9.60 10.89
CA ASP A 400 13.54 -9.97 10.78
C ASP A 400 14.47 -8.81 10.33
N GLY A 401 13.93 -7.59 10.20
CA GLY A 401 14.69 -6.39 9.83
C GLY A 401 15.00 -6.28 8.35
N THR A 402 14.35 -7.09 7.52
CA THR A 402 14.61 -7.12 6.08
C THR A 402 13.60 -6.32 5.28
N PHE A 403 14.09 -5.76 4.18
CA PHE A 403 13.31 -5.24 3.07
C PHE A 403 13.62 -6.10 1.85
N ARG A 404 12.59 -6.72 1.26
CA ARG A 404 12.68 -7.58 0.07
C ARG A 404 11.96 -6.92 -1.10
N THR A 405 12.58 -6.96 -2.27
CA THR A 405 11.97 -6.56 -3.55
C THR A 405 11.76 -7.80 -4.41
N VAL A 406 10.52 -8.07 -4.79
CA VAL A 406 10.12 -9.31 -5.51
C VAL A 406 9.49 -8.93 -6.84
N ASP A 407 9.96 -9.49 -7.95
CA ASP A 407 9.19 -9.51 -9.20
C ASP A 407 8.10 -10.56 -9.02
N TYR A 408 6.91 -10.11 -8.64
CA TYR A 408 5.83 -10.99 -8.20
C TYR A 408 5.11 -11.66 -9.38
N LEU A 409 5.33 -11.16 -10.61
CA LEU A 409 4.83 -11.78 -11.85
C LEU A 409 5.71 -12.95 -12.28
N LYS A 410 7.02 -12.88 -11.97
CA LYS A 410 7.99 -13.97 -12.22
C LYS A 410 8.26 -14.83 -10.99
N GLU A 411 7.61 -14.54 -9.86
CA GLU A 411 7.83 -15.21 -8.57
C GLU A 411 9.32 -15.27 -8.21
N LYS A 412 10.01 -14.12 -8.27
CA LYS A 412 11.46 -14.06 -8.10
C LYS A 412 11.90 -12.92 -7.18
N LEU A 413 12.75 -13.23 -6.20
CA LEU A 413 13.45 -12.22 -5.40
C LEU A 413 14.45 -11.46 -6.27
N THR A 414 14.41 -10.13 -6.21
CA THR A 414 15.29 -9.24 -6.98
C THR A 414 16.33 -8.53 -6.10
N GLY A 415 15.97 -8.18 -4.88
CA GLY A 415 16.88 -7.54 -3.93
C GLY A 415 16.50 -7.76 -2.48
N LEU A 416 17.51 -7.87 -1.63
CA LEU A 416 17.39 -8.07 -0.18
C LEU A 416 18.23 -7.02 0.55
N TYR A 417 17.59 -6.25 1.42
CA TYR A 417 18.16 -5.12 2.16
C TYR A 417 17.87 -5.29 3.65
N PHE A 418 18.63 -4.59 4.49
CA PHE A 418 18.56 -4.71 5.94
C PHE A 418 18.49 -3.34 6.63
N SER A 419 17.71 -3.27 7.72
CA SER A 419 17.72 -2.16 8.69
C SER A 419 19.07 -2.09 9.42
N TYR A 420 19.29 -1.05 10.23
CA TYR A 420 20.44 -1.05 11.13
C TYR A 420 20.28 -2.10 12.23
N TYR A 421 19.09 -2.14 12.81
CA TYR A 421 18.66 -3.11 13.81
C TYR A 421 17.13 -3.10 13.88
N GLY A 422 16.55 -4.14 14.48
CA GLY A 422 15.11 -4.27 14.65
C GLY A 422 14.35 -4.49 13.34
N GLY A 423 13.05 -4.79 13.48
CA GLY A 423 12.12 -5.03 12.38
C GLY A 423 11.81 -3.78 11.57
N LEU A 424 11.56 -3.97 10.27
CA LEU A 424 10.97 -2.93 9.42
C LEU A 424 9.45 -3.08 9.46
N MET A 425 8.73 -1.99 9.74
CA MET A 425 7.31 -2.00 10.10
C MET A 425 6.39 -1.50 8.98
N CYS A 426 6.85 -0.56 8.15
CA CYS A 426 6.05 0.03 7.09
C CYS A 426 6.85 0.22 5.81
N VAL A 427 6.14 0.21 4.67
CA VAL A 427 6.73 0.36 3.34
C VAL A 427 5.77 1.07 2.40
N CYS A 428 6.30 1.91 1.51
CA CYS A 428 5.52 2.62 0.48
C CYS A 428 6.39 2.93 -0.74
N TRP A 429 5.85 2.73 -1.95
CA TRP A 429 6.48 3.16 -3.20
C TRP A 429 6.24 4.64 -3.49
N SER A 430 7.21 5.28 -4.14
CA SER A 430 7.01 6.59 -4.75
C SER A 430 6.01 6.50 -5.90
N PRO A 431 5.24 7.58 -6.19
CA PRO A 431 4.23 7.56 -7.25
C PRO A 431 4.78 7.21 -8.64
N ASP A 432 6.06 7.48 -8.90
CA ASP A 432 6.75 7.17 -10.15
C ASP A 432 7.50 5.82 -10.15
N GLY A 433 7.43 5.09 -9.03
CA GLY A 433 8.07 3.77 -8.86
C GLY A 433 9.59 3.78 -8.76
N LYS A 434 10.24 4.95 -8.62
CA LYS A 434 11.71 5.03 -8.52
C LYS A 434 12.25 4.74 -7.13
N TYR A 435 11.50 5.10 -6.09
CA TYR A 435 11.94 5.03 -4.71
C TYR A 435 11.00 4.20 -3.84
N VAL A 436 11.56 3.59 -2.80
CA VAL A 436 10.79 2.91 -1.75
C VAL A 436 11.19 3.51 -0.41
N LEU A 437 10.19 3.84 0.40
CA LEU A 437 10.37 4.23 1.79
C LEU A 437 10.13 3.03 2.70
N THR A 438 10.98 2.85 3.71
CA THR A 438 10.73 1.89 4.79
C THR A 438 10.94 2.56 6.15
N GLY A 439 10.02 2.39 7.09
CA GLY A 439 10.18 2.80 8.49
C GLY A 439 10.29 1.58 9.42
N GLY A 440 11.05 1.69 10.51
CA GLY A 440 11.33 0.54 11.38
C GLY A 440 11.44 0.85 12.87
N GLN A 441 11.89 -0.17 13.60
CA GLN A 441 12.16 -0.14 15.04
C GLN A 441 13.48 0.55 15.41
N ASP A 442 14.26 0.97 14.42
CA ASP A 442 15.46 1.79 14.59
C ASP A 442 15.17 3.30 14.61
N ASP A 443 13.89 3.68 14.68
CA ASP A 443 13.36 5.05 14.66
C ASP A 443 13.67 5.83 13.36
N LEU A 444 14.16 5.12 12.34
CA LEU A 444 14.59 5.72 11.08
C LEU A 444 13.62 5.38 9.95
N ILE A 445 13.67 6.24 8.94
CA ILE A 445 13.11 5.97 7.63
C ILE A 445 14.27 5.80 6.65
N SER A 446 14.23 4.76 5.83
CA SER A 446 15.22 4.54 4.77
C SER A 446 14.60 4.77 3.40
N ILE A 447 15.34 5.48 2.53
CA ILE A 447 14.97 5.72 1.14
C ILE A 447 15.82 4.81 0.26
N TRP A 448 15.17 3.91 -0.45
CA TRP A 448 15.82 2.95 -1.34
C TRP A 448 15.54 3.31 -2.79
N CYS A 449 16.50 3.08 -3.69
CA CYS A 449 16.29 3.09 -5.14
C CYS A 449 16.49 1.66 -5.65
N PRO A 450 15.40 0.90 -5.89
CA PRO A 450 15.52 -0.48 -6.37
C PRO A 450 16.26 -0.61 -7.72
N SER A 451 16.09 0.38 -8.62
CA SER A 451 16.74 0.38 -9.94
C SER A 451 18.28 0.53 -9.86
N GLU A 452 18.78 1.26 -8.87
CA GLU A 452 20.21 1.36 -8.56
C GLU A 452 20.66 0.30 -7.55
N SER A 453 19.70 -0.45 -7.00
CA SER A 453 19.89 -1.40 -5.93
C SER A 453 20.70 -0.78 -4.79
N ALA A 454 20.26 0.39 -4.31
CA ALA A 454 21.03 1.20 -3.38
C ALA A 454 20.15 1.83 -2.29
N LEU A 455 20.72 1.93 -1.08
CA LEU A 455 20.25 2.86 -0.07
C LEU A 455 20.71 4.26 -0.46
N ILE A 456 19.76 5.19 -0.55
CA ILE A 456 19.97 6.56 -1.00
C ILE A 456 20.19 7.47 0.20
N ALA A 457 19.28 7.43 1.17
CA ALA A 457 19.41 8.15 2.43
C ALA A 457 18.66 7.48 3.58
N ARG A 458 18.93 7.96 4.79
CA ARG A 458 18.10 7.72 5.96
C ARG A 458 17.57 9.04 6.49
N CYS A 459 16.40 9.00 7.10
CA CYS A 459 15.72 10.16 7.63
C CYS A 459 15.60 9.99 9.14
N GLN A 460 16.14 10.96 9.89
CA GLN A 460 16.23 10.90 11.34
C GLN A 460 15.40 12.04 11.95
N GLY A 461 14.44 11.70 12.81
CA GLY A 461 13.54 12.69 13.42
C GLY A 461 12.51 12.10 14.38
N HIS A 462 12.09 10.86 14.15
CA HIS A 462 11.27 10.12 15.11
C HIS A 462 12.09 9.76 16.38
N GLN A 463 11.39 9.63 17.49
CA GLN A 463 11.94 9.26 18.81
C GLN A 463 11.46 7.89 19.30
N SER A 464 10.78 7.16 18.43
CA SER A 464 10.31 5.80 18.63
C SER A 464 9.95 5.19 17.27
N TRP A 465 9.39 3.99 17.29
CA TRP A 465 9.16 3.17 16.10
C TRP A 465 8.28 3.86 15.05
N VAL A 466 8.70 3.77 13.79
CA VAL A 466 7.96 4.36 12.67
C VAL A 466 6.90 3.38 12.18
N ARG A 467 5.62 3.75 12.32
CA ARG A 467 4.47 2.87 12.09
C ARG A 467 3.85 3.00 10.72
N SER A 468 3.95 4.18 10.09
CA SER A 468 3.41 4.42 8.75
C SER A 468 4.20 5.50 8.02
N VAL A 469 4.36 5.31 6.72
CA VAL A 469 4.96 6.24 5.77
C VAL A 469 4.07 6.34 4.54
N ALA A 470 3.95 7.54 3.96
CA ALA A 470 3.19 7.77 2.73
C ALA A 470 3.81 8.92 1.93
N PHE A 471 3.95 8.74 0.62
CA PHE A 471 4.27 9.87 -0.27
C PHE A 471 3.06 10.80 -0.40
N ASP A 472 3.35 12.08 -0.59
CA ASP A 472 2.37 13.08 -0.98
C ASP A 472 2.39 13.26 -2.50
N PRO A 473 1.47 12.63 -3.26
CA PRO A 473 1.54 12.65 -4.72
C PRO A 473 1.31 14.05 -5.31
N TRP A 474 0.72 14.99 -4.57
CA TRP A 474 0.51 16.37 -5.03
C TRP A 474 1.74 17.26 -4.86
N ARG A 475 2.77 16.76 -4.17
CA ARG A 475 4.04 17.45 -3.90
C ARG A 475 5.24 16.60 -4.31
N CYS A 476 5.02 15.67 -5.24
CA CYS A 476 6.08 14.89 -5.86
C CYS A 476 6.20 15.26 -7.35
N ASP A 477 7.43 15.51 -7.78
CA ASP A 477 7.81 15.64 -9.19
C ASP A 477 9.02 14.72 -9.48
N GLU A 478 9.63 14.80 -10.68
CA GLU A 478 10.78 13.94 -11.01
C GLU A 478 12.03 14.18 -10.19
N LYS A 479 12.13 15.34 -9.53
CA LYS A 479 13.31 15.84 -8.83
C LYS A 479 13.06 16.00 -7.33
N ASN A 480 11.86 16.38 -6.92
CA ASN A 480 11.49 16.70 -5.54
C ASN A 480 10.40 15.75 -5.06
N TYR A 481 10.56 15.21 -3.86
CA TYR A 481 9.60 14.29 -3.27
C TYR A 481 9.28 14.74 -1.86
N ARG A 482 7.97 14.88 -1.59
CA ARG A 482 7.37 15.08 -0.27
C ARG A 482 6.81 13.76 0.23
N PHE A 483 7.10 13.43 1.49
CA PHE A 483 6.42 12.34 2.16
C PHE A 483 6.17 12.65 3.64
N GLY A 484 5.25 11.91 4.23
CA GLY A 484 4.93 11.99 5.66
C GLY A 484 5.20 10.67 6.35
N SER A 485 5.43 10.75 7.65
CA SER A 485 5.55 9.58 8.52
C SER A 485 4.95 9.83 9.88
N VAL A 486 4.48 8.74 10.50
CA VAL A 486 3.96 8.74 11.86
C VAL A 486 4.47 7.54 12.65
N GLY A 487 4.55 7.67 13.97
CA GLY A 487 5.15 6.65 14.82
C GLY A 487 4.59 6.56 16.24
N GLU A 488 5.22 5.71 17.04
CA GLU A 488 4.89 5.48 18.46
C GLU A 488 5.24 6.66 19.36
N ASP A 489 6.01 7.63 18.83
CA ASP A 489 6.31 8.91 19.47
C ASP A 489 5.18 9.95 19.33
N CYS A 490 4.01 9.53 18.82
CA CYS A 490 2.81 10.34 18.60
C CYS A 490 3.01 11.53 17.64
N ARG A 491 4.08 11.49 16.83
CA ARG A 491 4.46 12.59 15.93
C ARG A 491 4.07 12.35 14.49
N LEU A 492 3.68 13.43 13.83
CA LEU A 492 3.69 13.56 12.37
C LEU A 492 4.99 14.26 11.97
N CYS A 493 5.78 13.60 11.12
CA CYS A 493 6.93 14.21 10.46
C CYS A 493 6.66 14.38 8.97
N LEU A 494 7.06 15.52 8.40
CA LEU A 494 7.10 15.74 6.95
C LEU A 494 8.56 15.84 6.49
N TRP A 495 8.82 15.32 5.31
CA TRP A 495 10.17 15.19 4.77
C TRP A 495 10.19 15.64 3.32
N ASP A 496 11.31 16.23 2.95
CA ASP A 496 11.63 16.59 1.57
C ASP A 496 12.98 16.01 1.19
N PHE A 497 13.06 15.50 -0.02
CA PHE A 497 14.35 15.27 -0.65
C PHE A 497 14.32 15.61 -2.13
N ASN A 498 15.47 16.10 -2.60
CA ASN A 498 15.73 16.30 -4.00
C ASN A 498 16.72 15.25 -4.50
N VAL A 499 16.44 14.62 -5.64
CA VAL A 499 17.29 13.57 -6.25
C VAL A 499 18.76 14.01 -6.34
N GLY A 500 19.03 15.26 -6.71
CA GLY A 500 20.38 15.82 -6.81
C GLY A 500 21.11 15.98 -5.47
N MET A 501 20.38 16.06 -4.35
CA MET A 501 20.97 16.13 -3.00
C MET A 501 21.33 14.76 -2.44
N VAL A 502 20.69 13.69 -2.91
CA VAL A 502 20.82 12.37 -2.30
C VAL A 502 21.79 11.43 -3.02
N HIS A 503 22.21 11.77 -4.25
CA HIS A 503 23.34 11.09 -4.87
C HIS A 503 24.64 11.51 -4.20
N THR A 504 25.43 10.53 -3.76
CA THR A 504 26.78 10.75 -3.23
C THR A 504 27.62 11.52 -4.26
N PRO A 505 28.37 12.56 -3.86
CA PRO A 505 29.34 13.17 -4.77
C PRO A 505 30.31 12.08 -5.22
N LYS A 506 30.44 11.88 -6.54
CA LYS A 506 31.40 10.95 -7.15
C LYS A 506 32.81 11.36 -6.74
N GLY A 507 33.33 10.79 -5.65
CA GLY A 507 34.64 11.21 -5.15
C GLY A 507 35.05 10.60 -3.82
N ALA A 508 35.26 9.28 -3.77
CA ALA A 508 36.23 8.70 -2.84
C ALA A 508 36.76 7.37 -3.41
N PRO A 509 38.04 7.26 -3.79
CA PRO A 509 38.61 5.98 -4.16
C PRO A 509 38.64 5.07 -2.92
N VAL A 510 38.09 3.87 -3.07
CA VAL A 510 38.24 2.78 -2.11
C VAL A 510 39.73 2.42 -2.06
N ARG A 511 40.49 3.03 -1.14
CA ARG A 511 41.77 2.48 -0.71
C ARG A 511 41.46 1.44 0.36
N LEU A 512 41.41 0.17 -0.04
CA LEU A 512 41.63 -0.94 0.88
C LEU A 512 43.04 -0.80 1.44
N ARG A 513 43.15 -0.40 2.71
CA ARG A 513 44.42 -0.39 3.44
C ARG A 513 44.35 -1.51 4.49
N GLY A 514 44.71 -2.72 4.07
CA GLY A 514 45.25 -3.73 4.97
C GLY A 514 46.72 -3.41 5.23
N GLY A 515 47.13 -3.43 6.49
CA GLY A 515 48.54 -3.29 6.87
C GLY A 515 49.26 -4.63 6.78
N ASP A 516 50.50 -4.62 6.27
CA ASP A 516 51.68 -5.01 7.04
C ASP A 516 52.97 -4.56 6.32
N ALA A 517 54.04 -4.41 7.09
CA ALA A 517 55.24 -3.63 6.77
C ALA A 517 56.37 -4.40 6.05
N LEU A 518 57.23 -3.62 5.38
CA LEU A 518 58.64 -3.87 5.00
C LEU A 518 58.98 -4.88 3.87
N GLN A 519 59.34 -4.37 2.67
CA GLN A 519 60.73 -4.41 2.16
C GLN A 519 60.94 -3.63 0.84
N ARG A 520 62.14 -3.05 0.79
CA ARG A 520 62.92 -2.25 -0.19
C ARG A 520 62.81 -2.45 -1.73
N SER A 521 62.97 -1.30 -2.39
CA SER A 521 63.85 -0.94 -3.55
C SER A 521 63.47 -1.29 -5.01
N GLU A 522 63.40 -0.21 -5.81
CA GLU A 522 63.78 0.06 -7.23
C GLU A 522 64.04 -1.13 -8.19
N THR A 523 63.70 -1.16 -9.49
CA THR A 523 63.59 -0.13 -10.56
C THR A 523 62.99 -0.77 -11.83
N GLN A 524 62.44 0.04 -12.77
CA GLN A 524 62.29 -0.18 -14.24
C GLN A 524 61.59 -1.49 -14.70
N GLY A 525 60.48 -1.50 -15.45
CA GLY A 525 60.14 -0.70 -16.63
C GLY A 525 59.92 -1.68 -17.79
N THR A 526 58.69 -1.77 -18.33
CA THR A 526 58.35 -1.99 -19.76
C THR A 526 56.85 -2.21 -19.97
N LEU A 527 56.24 -1.23 -20.65
CA LEU A 527 55.31 -1.31 -21.78
C LEU A 527 54.30 -2.49 -21.86
N ALA A 528 52.99 -2.18 -21.70
CA ALA A 528 51.95 -2.69 -22.61
C ALA A 528 50.65 -1.86 -22.51
N SER A 529 50.28 -1.28 -23.65
CA SER A 529 48.97 -0.81 -24.13
C SER A 529 47.90 -0.31 -23.14
N ARG A 530 47.59 0.99 -23.31
CA ARG A 530 46.29 1.60 -23.07
C ARG A 530 45.18 0.78 -23.74
N LEU A 531 44.19 0.32 -22.98
CA LEU A 531 42.84 0.09 -23.50
C LEU A 531 41.80 0.63 -22.52
N ARG A 532 41.09 1.66 -23.00
CA ARG A 532 39.82 2.14 -22.48
C ARG A 532 38.79 1.02 -22.60
N SER A 533 37.99 0.81 -21.56
CA SER A 533 36.67 0.17 -21.68
C SER A 533 35.77 0.89 -20.68
N GLY A 534 34.83 1.76 -21.07
CA GLY A 534 34.05 1.74 -22.29
C GLY A 534 32.80 0.89 -22.01
N SER A 535 31.88 1.47 -21.25
CA SER A 535 30.53 0.99 -21.02
C SER A 535 29.89 0.48 -22.31
N GLN A 536 29.66 -0.82 -22.39
CA GLN A 536 28.65 -1.43 -23.25
C GLN A 536 27.82 -2.39 -22.40
N ALA A 537 26.63 -1.93 -22.03
CA ALA A 537 25.53 -2.82 -21.70
C ALA A 537 25.07 -3.46 -23.02
N SER A 538 25.55 -4.67 -23.32
CA SER A 538 24.87 -5.52 -24.29
C SER A 538 23.78 -6.29 -23.57
N ALA A 539 22.53 -6.09 -24.00
CA ALA A 539 21.43 -6.97 -23.67
C ALA A 539 21.80 -8.40 -24.06
N THR A 540 22.10 -9.22 -23.04
CA THR A 540 22.11 -10.67 -23.16
C THR A 540 20.85 -11.14 -22.46
N GLU A 541 19.82 -11.40 -23.26
CA GLU A 541 18.72 -12.27 -22.85
C GLU A 541 19.33 -13.62 -22.43
N GLY A 542 19.01 -14.09 -21.23
CA GLY A 542 19.31 -15.47 -20.82
C GLY A 542 20.31 -15.70 -19.68
N LYS A 543 20.72 -14.69 -18.90
CA LYS A 543 21.37 -14.96 -17.59
C LYS A 543 20.37 -14.73 -16.46
N GLU A 544 20.01 -15.81 -15.77
CA GLU A 544 19.28 -15.75 -14.51
C GLU A 544 20.08 -14.92 -13.50
N SER A 545 19.73 -13.64 -13.35
CA SER A 545 20.39 -12.75 -12.39
C SER A 545 20.02 -13.18 -10.97
N ASN A 546 21.00 -13.59 -10.17
CA ASN A 546 20.80 -13.87 -8.74
C ASN A 546 20.30 -12.61 -8.01
N PRO A 547 19.51 -12.75 -6.93
CA PRO A 547 19.08 -11.61 -6.12
C PRO A 547 20.29 -10.86 -5.56
N ILE A 548 20.21 -9.53 -5.54
CA ILE A 548 21.29 -8.70 -5.02
C ILE A 548 21.09 -8.54 -3.51
N ILE A 549 22.07 -8.98 -2.72
CA ILE A 549 22.09 -8.80 -1.26
C ILE A 549 22.85 -7.52 -0.93
N HIS A 550 22.21 -6.61 -0.22
CA HIS A 550 22.78 -5.31 0.15
C HIS A 550 23.15 -5.30 1.63
N PRO A 551 24.44 -5.34 1.98
CA PRO A 551 24.85 -5.21 3.36
C PRO A 551 24.47 -3.84 3.93
N VAL A 552 24.27 -3.77 5.24
CA VAL A 552 23.96 -2.53 5.94
C VAL A 552 25.08 -1.51 5.72
N GLN A 553 24.75 -0.36 5.14
CA GLN A 553 25.71 0.73 4.94
C GLN A 553 25.99 1.47 6.27
N SER A 554 27.26 1.76 6.53
CA SER A 554 27.69 2.55 7.70
C SER A 554 27.05 3.95 7.71
N ARG A 555 26.71 4.44 8.90
CA ARG A 555 26.07 5.76 9.10
C ARG A 555 26.93 6.90 8.56
N ALA A 556 28.25 6.77 8.64
CA ALA A 556 29.19 7.77 8.13
C ALA A 556 29.16 7.92 6.59
N ARG A 557 28.60 6.94 5.87
CA ARG A 557 28.50 6.94 4.39
C ARG A 557 27.07 7.11 3.89
N THR A 558 26.10 7.16 4.79
CA THR A 558 24.67 7.28 4.45
C THR A 558 24.27 8.75 4.58
N ALA A 559 23.67 9.33 3.54
CA ALA A 559 23.10 10.66 3.64
C ALA A 559 21.97 10.69 4.68
N ILE A 560 21.94 11.73 5.52
CA ILE A 560 20.90 11.90 6.55
C ILE A 560 20.02 13.09 6.17
N ILE A 561 18.71 12.85 6.07
CA ILE A 561 17.70 13.86 5.78
C ILE A 561 16.99 14.23 7.09
N PRO A 562 17.02 15.50 7.52
CA PRO A 562 16.22 15.97 8.65
C PRO A 562 14.75 16.17 8.24
N PRO A 563 13.80 16.10 9.19
CA PRO A 563 12.41 16.43 8.90
C PRO A 563 12.27 17.93 8.60
N VAL A 564 11.41 18.25 7.65
CA VAL A 564 10.97 19.64 7.37
C VAL A 564 10.01 20.10 8.45
N LEU A 565 9.23 19.18 8.99
CA LEU A 565 8.31 19.42 10.10
C LEU A 565 8.34 18.22 11.04
N THR A 566 8.27 18.50 12.34
CA THR A 566 7.92 17.51 13.36
C THR A 566 6.84 18.12 14.26
N LYS A 567 5.68 17.49 14.32
CA LYS A 567 4.55 17.93 15.14
C LYS A 567 4.08 16.78 16.03
N LEU A 568 3.89 17.05 17.32
CA LEU A 568 3.09 16.16 18.18
C LEU A 568 1.63 16.23 17.73
N ALA A 569 1.18 15.24 16.97
CA ALA A 569 -0.10 15.28 16.26
C ALA A 569 -1.24 14.61 17.04
N ASP A 570 -0.92 13.76 18.01
CA ASP A 570 -1.87 13.18 18.95
C ASP A 570 -1.21 12.93 20.32
N LYS A 571 -2.02 12.54 21.31
CA LYS A 571 -1.55 12.07 22.63
C LYS A 571 -1.22 10.59 22.62
N ASP A 572 -1.85 9.85 21.72
CA ASP A 572 -1.69 8.40 21.57
C ASP A 572 -0.84 8.04 20.33
N PRO A 573 -0.19 6.86 20.31
CA PRO A 573 0.61 6.40 19.18
C PRO A 573 -0.15 6.44 17.85
N LEU A 574 0.51 6.98 16.83
CA LEU A 574 -0.06 7.09 15.49
C LEU A 574 0.29 5.86 14.66
N ASN A 575 -0.68 5.40 13.87
CA ASN A 575 -0.58 4.12 13.15
C ASN A 575 -0.77 4.24 11.64
N TRP A 576 -1.30 5.36 11.17
CA TRP A 576 -1.64 5.55 9.76
C TRP A 576 -1.58 7.02 9.40
N VAL A 577 -1.01 7.31 8.23
CA VAL A 577 -0.97 8.64 7.62
C VAL A 577 -1.31 8.51 6.13
N THR A 578 -2.04 9.48 5.61
CA THR A 578 -2.25 9.60 4.16
C THR A 578 -2.37 11.06 3.74
N PHE A 579 -2.26 11.28 2.45
CA PHE A 579 -2.42 12.55 1.78
C PHE A 579 -3.65 12.47 0.88
N THR A 580 -4.52 13.48 0.96
CA THR A 580 -5.57 13.75 -0.03
C THR A 580 -5.22 15.02 -0.79
N HIS A 581 -5.99 15.32 -1.85
CA HIS A 581 -5.79 16.55 -2.63
C HIS A 581 -5.88 17.80 -1.76
N ASP A 582 -6.76 17.79 -0.76
CA ASP A 582 -7.07 18.95 0.08
C ASP A 582 -6.52 18.84 1.50
N SER A 583 -6.03 17.68 1.94
CA SER A 583 -5.73 17.44 3.36
C SER A 583 -4.59 16.45 3.63
N ILE A 584 -4.10 16.46 4.86
CA ILE A 584 -3.33 15.36 5.48
C ILE A 584 -4.22 14.69 6.52
N MET A 585 -4.27 13.37 6.53
CA MET A 585 -5.04 12.62 7.54
C MET A 585 -4.12 11.70 8.34
N THR A 586 -4.39 11.60 9.64
CA THR A 586 -3.68 10.69 10.55
C THR A 586 -4.66 9.95 11.45
N SER A 587 -4.33 8.73 11.88
CA SER A 587 -5.10 8.04 12.92
C SER A 587 -4.26 7.35 13.98
N SER A 588 -4.79 7.29 15.20
CA SER A 588 -4.17 6.71 16.39
C SER A 588 -4.62 5.27 16.70
N ASP A 589 -3.95 4.63 17.66
CA ASP A 589 -4.35 3.32 18.20
C ASP A 589 -5.75 3.36 18.86
N LYS A 590 -6.15 4.50 19.43
CA LYS A 590 -7.46 4.71 20.07
C LYS A 590 -8.59 5.07 19.11
N GLY A 591 -8.32 5.13 17.81
CA GLY A 591 -9.34 5.45 16.80
C GLY A 591 -9.66 6.93 16.67
N ARG A 592 -8.76 7.80 17.10
CA ARG A 592 -8.83 9.22 16.76
C ARG A 592 -8.32 9.43 15.34
N ILE A 593 -9.11 10.10 14.50
CA ILE A 593 -8.82 10.42 13.10
C ILE A 593 -8.77 11.93 13.00
N ARG A 594 -7.64 12.49 12.58
CA ARG A 594 -7.43 13.93 12.44
C ARG A 594 -7.20 14.28 10.98
N THR A 595 -7.91 15.29 10.49
CA THR A 595 -7.83 15.78 9.10
C THR A 595 -7.38 17.23 9.12
N TRP A 596 -6.30 17.52 8.41
CA TRP A 596 -5.66 18.82 8.35
C TRP A 596 -5.77 19.39 6.94
N THR A 597 -6.49 20.48 6.76
CA THR A 597 -6.62 21.13 5.46
C THR A 597 -5.27 21.68 5.04
N ARG A 598 -4.90 21.49 3.78
CA ARG A 598 -3.72 22.08 3.16
C ARG A 598 -3.83 23.61 3.11
N PRO A 599 -2.71 24.33 3.08
CA PRO A 599 -2.71 25.75 2.77
C PRO A 599 -3.34 25.98 1.40
N SER A 600 -4.27 26.93 1.28
CA SER A 600 -4.81 27.35 -0.01
C SER A 600 -3.83 28.31 -0.69
N ASP A 601 -3.58 28.10 -1.99
CA ASP A 601 -2.91 29.11 -2.80
C ASP A 601 -3.82 30.34 -2.89
N SER A 602 -3.48 31.42 -2.18
CA SER A 602 -4.22 32.68 -2.14
C SER A 602 -4.13 33.49 -3.44
N MET A 603 -3.94 32.86 -4.60
CA MET A 603 -3.73 33.53 -5.89
C MET A 603 -4.79 33.24 -6.97
N THR A 604 -5.89 32.54 -6.68
CA THR A 604 -6.94 32.26 -7.69
C THR A 604 -8.34 32.81 -7.36
N GLN A 605 -8.45 33.74 -6.41
CA GLN A 605 -9.66 34.54 -6.20
C GLN A 605 -9.28 36.00 -5.98
N ALA A 606 -9.00 36.71 -7.07
CA ALA A 606 -9.02 38.17 -7.15
C ALA A 606 -9.57 38.58 -8.51
#